data_AF-A0AAD5XJK9-F1
#
_entry.id   AF-A0AAD5XJK9-F1
#
_cell.length_a   1.000
_cell.length_b   1.000
_cell.length_c   1.000
_cell.angle_alpha   90.00
_cell.angle_beta   90.00
_cell.angle_gamma   90.00
#
_symmetry.space_group_name_H-M   'P 1'
#
loop_
_entity.id
_entity.type
_entity.pdbx_description
1 polymer ?
#
loop_
_entity_poly.entity_id
_entity_poly.type
_entity_poly.pdbx_seq_one_letter_code
_entity_poly.pdbx_strand_id
1 'polypeptide(L)'
;MAEVKPKTLWSLYLILILVFINSANNSYDGSMFGSVLSFQEFKDYFCINAQDTPTGRLASIINVGNIIGGFAAIAAPIFVTELSPPHIRGTLVGLYNCFWYAGSFLSRVTVISLNNDVGDLKWRLPLFLQMTPSVIVILTIWLLPESPRYLILKGRDEEATRILAKYHADGDVNAEIVTSQVSEIKNALAVEEATRLDSFSSSMRGLIQILSKKSDLHRLFVSRNSTHQTQTQTN
;
A
#
# COMPACT_ATOMS: atom_id res chain seq x y z
N MET A 1 35.29 4.28 -2.67
CA MET A 1 33.87 4.46 -2.31
C MET A 1 33.60 5.95 -2.40
N ALA A 2 32.76 6.40 -3.33
CA ALA A 2 32.50 7.82 -3.50
C ALA A 2 31.64 8.32 -2.33
N GLU A 3 32.16 9.30 -1.60
CA GLU A 3 31.46 10.00 -0.53
C GLU A 3 30.35 10.85 -1.17
N VAL A 4 29.08 10.56 -0.87
CA VAL A 4 27.92 11.24 -1.47
C VAL A 4 27.84 12.67 -0.94
N LYS A 5 27.69 13.67 -1.82
CA LYS A 5 27.61 15.08 -1.40
C LYS A 5 26.43 15.32 -0.46
N PRO A 6 26.58 16.25 0.51
CA PRO A 6 25.57 16.50 1.53
C PRO A 6 24.22 16.98 0.96
N LYS A 7 24.21 17.73 -0.15
CA LYS A 7 22.98 18.29 -0.75
C LYS A 7 22.04 17.21 -1.31
N THR A 8 22.59 16.18 -1.94
CA THR A 8 21.85 15.02 -2.47
C THR A 8 21.35 14.13 -1.34
N LEU A 9 22.14 14.02 -0.27
CA LEU A 9 21.77 13.31 0.95
C LEU A 9 20.55 13.94 1.66
N TRP A 10 20.52 15.27 1.79
CA TRP A 10 19.39 16.00 2.40
C TRP A 10 18.08 15.81 1.62
N SER A 11 18.15 15.88 0.28
CA SER A 11 16.97 15.62 -0.57
C SER A 11 16.45 14.19 -0.38
N LEU A 12 17.35 13.20 -0.30
CA LEU A 12 16.98 11.81 -0.03
C LEU A 12 16.31 11.65 1.34
N TYR A 13 16.86 12.26 2.40
CA TYR A 13 16.27 12.18 3.74
C TYR A 13 14.87 12.81 3.82
N LEU A 14 14.65 13.95 3.14
CA LEU A 14 13.31 14.56 3.08
C LEU A 14 12.30 13.63 2.39
N ILE A 15 12.70 12.98 1.29
CA ILE A 15 11.86 11.98 0.61
C ILE A 15 11.56 10.81 1.53
N LEU A 16 12.57 10.31 2.26
CA LEU A 16 12.40 9.20 3.20
C LEU A 16 11.45 9.56 4.35
N ILE A 17 11.53 10.78 4.89
CA ILE A 17 10.61 11.26 5.93
C ILE A 17 9.17 11.25 5.41
N LEU A 18 8.93 11.72 4.18
CA LEU A 18 7.58 11.71 3.59
C LEU A 18 7.04 10.29 3.42
N VAL A 19 7.89 9.36 3.02
CA VAL A 19 7.51 7.95 2.90
C VAL A 19 7.26 7.32 4.27
N PHE A 20 8.02 7.68 5.30
CA PHE A 20 7.76 7.23 6.67
C PHE A 20 6.47 7.81 7.24
N ILE A 21 6.13 9.06 6.93
CA ILE A 21 4.84 9.67 7.27
C ILE A 21 3.70 8.92 6.58
N ASN A 22 3.86 8.55 5.31
CA ASN A 22 2.89 7.73 4.60
C ASN A 22 2.70 6.35 5.25
N SER A 23 3.79 5.69 5.65
CA SER A 23 3.75 4.41 6.38
C SER A 23 2.97 4.52 7.68
N ALA A 24 3.31 5.52 8.50
CA ALA A 24 2.65 5.77 9.77
C ALA A 24 1.16 6.09 9.57
N ASN A 25 0.80 6.86 8.54
CA ASN A 25 -0.58 7.19 8.22
C ASN A 25 -1.40 5.97 7.79
N ASN A 26 -0.82 5.07 6.99
CA ASN A 26 -1.48 3.84 6.57
C ASN A 26 -1.81 2.93 7.77
N SER A 27 -0.87 2.80 8.70
CA SER A 27 -1.07 2.04 9.94
C SER A 27 -2.04 2.71 10.91
N TYR A 28 -1.99 4.05 10.98
CA TYR A 28 -2.92 4.85 11.76
C TYR A 28 -4.35 4.63 11.28
N ASP A 29 -4.59 4.75 9.97
CA ASP A 29 -5.88 4.52 9.31
C ASP A 29 -6.49 3.15 9.68
N GLY A 30 -5.74 2.07 9.45
CA GLY A 30 -6.23 0.71 9.73
C GLY A 30 -6.58 0.46 11.21
N SER A 31 -5.77 1.00 12.13
CA SER A 31 -6.01 0.87 13.57
C SER A 31 -7.11 1.79 14.10
N MET A 32 -7.22 3.00 13.54
CA MET A 32 -8.15 4.02 13.97
C MET A 32 -9.56 3.65 13.55
N PHE A 33 -9.78 3.19 12.32
CA PHE A 33 -11.11 2.76 11.88
C PHE A 33 -11.65 1.58 12.69
N GLY A 34 -10.80 0.60 13.02
CA GLY A 34 -11.19 -0.49 13.92
C GLY A 34 -11.65 0.02 15.30
N SER A 35 -11.07 1.13 15.77
CA SER A 35 -11.43 1.75 17.04
C SER A 35 -12.69 2.62 16.93
N VAL A 36 -12.83 3.42 15.87
CA VAL A 36 -14.00 4.31 15.66
C VAL A 36 -15.29 3.50 15.46
N LEU A 37 -15.21 2.35 14.80
CA LEU A 37 -16.34 1.42 14.66
C LEU A 37 -16.81 0.83 16.00
N SER A 38 -16.02 0.95 17.07
CA SER A 38 -16.43 0.52 18.41
C SER A 38 -17.28 1.56 19.14
N PHE A 39 -17.15 2.84 18.79
CA PHE A 39 -17.87 3.94 19.44
C PHE A 39 -19.35 3.93 19.07
N GLN A 40 -20.20 4.09 20.08
CA GLN A 40 -21.64 4.06 19.90
C GLN A 40 -22.16 5.38 19.36
N GLU A 41 -21.55 6.50 19.75
CA GLU A 41 -21.82 7.83 19.23
C GLU A 41 -21.60 7.92 17.71
N PHE A 42 -20.58 7.23 17.18
CA PHE A 42 -20.32 7.15 15.74
C PHE A 42 -21.42 6.35 15.02
N LYS A 43 -21.85 5.23 15.60
CA LYS A 43 -22.92 4.41 15.04
C LYS A 43 -24.25 5.15 15.05
N ASP A 44 -24.57 5.83 16.14
CA ASP A 44 -25.82 6.59 16.28
C ASP A 44 -25.86 7.75 15.27
N TYR A 45 -24.74 8.47 15.09
CA TYR A 45 -24.62 9.55 14.10
C TYR A 45 -24.85 9.09 12.66
N PHE A 46 -24.32 7.92 12.29
CA PHE A 46 -24.49 7.34 10.95
C PHE A 46 -25.66 6.35 10.86
N CYS A 47 -26.50 6.26 11.89
CA CYS A 47 -27.64 5.34 12.01
C CYS A 47 -27.29 3.86 11.73
N ILE A 48 -26.13 3.41 12.22
CA ILE A 48 -25.62 2.05 12.09
C ILE A 48 -26.18 1.18 13.23
N ASN A 49 -27.44 0.77 13.11
CA ASN A 49 -28.01 -0.24 13.99
C ASN A 49 -27.59 -1.65 13.53
N ALA A 50 -27.34 -2.54 14.49
CA ALA A 50 -26.87 -3.92 14.25
C ALA A 50 -27.80 -4.78 13.37
N GLN A 51 -29.00 -4.29 13.02
CA GLN A 51 -30.04 -5.02 12.30
C GLN A 51 -30.41 -4.43 10.92
N ASP A 52 -29.91 -3.24 10.54
CA ASP A 52 -30.40 -2.52 9.36
C ASP A 52 -29.39 -2.50 8.18
N THR A 53 -29.93 -2.78 6.99
CA THR A 53 -29.30 -2.79 5.65
C THR A 53 -28.39 -1.59 5.29
N PRO A 54 -28.57 -0.35 5.81
CA PRO A 54 -27.62 0.77 5.64
C PRO A 54 -26.19 0.53 6.14
N THR A 55 -25.95 -0.44 7.03
CA THR A 55 -24.59 -0.83 7.48
C THR A 55 -23.67 -1.21 6.30
N GLY A 56 -24.24 -1.79 5.24
CA GLY A 56 -23.48 -2.19 4.05
C GLY A 56 -22.92 -1.03 3.22
N ARG A 57 -23.59 0.13 3.19
CA ARG A 57 -23.14 1.27 2.37
C ARG A 57 -21.91 1.94 2.97
N LEU A 58 -21.94 2.25 4.27
CA LEU A 58 -20.78 2.86 4.93
C LEU A 58 -19.60 1.89 4.98
N ALA A 59 -19.85 0.61 5.29
CA ALA A 59 -18.82 -0.42 5.23
C ALA A 59 -18.22 -0.57 3.82
N SER A 60 -19.03 -0.45 2.76
CA SER A 60 -18.52 -0.50 1.39
C SER A 60 -17.62 0.69 1.05
N ILE A 61 -17.98 1.91 1.48
CA ILE A 61 -17.16 3.11 1.26
C ILE A 61 -15.81 2.98 1.98
N ILE A 62 -15.82 2.51 3.23
CA ILE A 62 -14.60 2.30 4.01
C ILE A 62 -13.72 1.23 3.35
N ASN A 63 -14.30 0.11 2.91
CA ASN A 63 -13.54 -0.94 2.23
C ASN A 63 -12.92 -0.47 0.90
N VAL A 64 -13.65 0.34 0.12
CA VAL A 64 -13.09 0.96 -1.10
C VAL A 64 -11.93 1.88 -0.74
N GLY A 65 -12.06 2.68 0.32
CA GLY A 65 -10.99 3.51 0.86
C GLY A 65 -9.74 2.69 1.22
N ASN A 66 -9.93 1.59 1.96
CA ASN A 66 -8.85 0.68 2.37
C ASN A 66 -8.13 0.03 1.17
N ILE A 67 -8.87 -0.33 0.12
CA ILE A 67 -8.28 -0.87 -1.10
C ILE A 67 -7.39 0.18 -1.77
N ILE A 68 -7.89 1.41 -1.92
CA ILE A 68 -7.12 2.51 -2.51
C ILE A 68 -5.87 2.83 -1.67
N GLY A 69 -6.02 2.91 -0.35
CA GLY A 69 -4.91 3.10 0.60
C GLY A 69 -3.89 1.95 0.53
N GLY A 70 -4.35 0.72 0.31
CA GLY A 70 -3.51 -0.47 0.15
C GLY A 70 -2.57 -0.39 -1.04
N PHE A 71 -3.01 0.16 -2.19
CA PHE A 71 -2.13 0.37 -3.34
C PHE A 71 -0.99 1.35 -3.03
N ALA A 72 -1.29 2.44 -2.32
CA ALA A 72 -0.26 3.38 -1.87
C ALA A 72 0.71 2.74 -0.87
N ALA A 73 0.21 1.87 0.02
CA ALA A 73 1.00 1.14 1.00
C ALA A 73 2.08 0.24 0.37
N ILE A 74 1.77 -0.34 -0.79
CA ILE A 74 2.65 -1.25 -1.52
C ILE A 74 3.68 -0.46 -2.33
N ALA A 75 3.25 0.64 -2.97
CA ALA A 75 4.12 1.46 -3.82
C ALA A 75 5.22 2.20 -3.02
N ALA A 76 4.88 2.68 -1.82
CA ALA A 76 5.78 3.46 -0.98
C ALA A 76 7.11 2.74 -0.60
N PRO A 77 7.11 1.50 -0.06
CA PRO A 77 8.35 0.81 0.27
C PRO A 77 9.13 0.39 -0.98
N ILE A 78 8.45 0.08 -2.10
CA ILE A 78 9.09 -0.21 -3.39
C ILE A 78 9.91 1.01 -3.83
N PHE A 79 9.30 2.19 -3.82
CA PHE A 79 9.97 3.45 -4.15
C PHE A 79 11.22 3.71 -3.28
N VAL A 80 11.14 3.44 -1.97
CA VAL A 80 12.28 3.58 -1.05
C VAL A 80 13.40 2.60 -1.40
N THR A 81 13.07 1.35 -1.70
CA THR A 81 14.08 0.35 -2.09
C THR A 81 14.78 0.69 -3.39
N GLU A 82 14.10 1.36 -4.33
CA GLU A 82 14.66 1.74 -5.62
C GLU A 82 15.58 2.96 -5.53
N LEU A 83 15.22 3.96 -4.71
CA LEU A 83 16.05 5.15 -4.52
C LEU A 83 17.22 4.92 -3.56
N SER A 84 17.07 4.00 -2.61
CA SER A 84 18.09 3.77 -1.58
C SER A 84 19.35 3.09 -2.14
N PRO A 85 20.53 3.59 -1.78
CA PRO A 85 21.80 2.90 -2.03
C PRO A 85 21.79 1.49 -1.43
N PRO A 86 22.41 0.50 -2.09
CA PRO A 86 22.38 -0.91 -1.64
C PRO A 86 22.82 -1.14 -0.18
N HIS A 87 23.75 -0.33 0.33
CA HIS A 87 24.32 -0.50 1.66
C HIS A 87 23.40 -0.09 2.82
N ILE A 88 22.47 0.86 2.62
CA ILE A 88 21.49 1.29 3.64
C ILE A 88 20.06 0.81 3.36
N ARG A 89 19.82 0.18 2.20
CA ARG A 89 18.49 -0.27 1.77
C ARG A 89 17.77 -1.10 2.83
N GLY A 90 18.46 -2.09 3.43
CA GLY A 90 17.89 -2.94 4.47
C GLY A 90 17.47 -2.17 5.72
N THR A 91 18.31 -1.24 6.18
CA THR A 91 18.00 -0.39 7.34
C THR A 91 16.81 0.52 7.08
N LEU A 92 16.70 1.10 5.87
CA LEU A 92 15.58 1.97 5.51
C LEU A 92 14.25 1.22 5.44
N VAL A 93 14.26 -0.01 4.91
CA VAL A 93 13.07 -0.89 4.92
C VAL A 93 12.70 -1.31 6.34
N GLY A 94 13.68 -1.63 7.19
CA GLY A 94 13.44 -1.91 8.60
C GLY A 94 12.81 -0.72 9.31
N LEU A 95 13.36 0.48 9.09
CA LEU A 95 12.85 1.72 9.66
C LEU A 95 11.43 2.03 9.18
N TYR A 96 11.12 1.79 7.90
CA TYR A 96 9.77 1.91 7.34
C TYR A 96 8.75 1.08 8.13
N ASN A 97 9.10 -0.16 8.50
CA ASN A 97 8.25 -1.03 9.31
C ASN A 97 8.14 -0.56 10.77
N CYS A 98 9.21 -0.01 11.36
CA CYS A 98 9.13 0.58 12.68
C CYS A 98 8.16 1.77 12.72
N PHE A 99 8.19 2.65 11.71
CA PHE A 99 7.24 3.75 11.58
C PHE A 99 5.81 3.29 11.35
N TRP A 100 5.62 2.15 10.67
CA TRP A 100 4.32 1.52 10.56
C TRP A 100 3.76 1.19 11.95
N TYR A 101 4.52 0.55 12.84
CA TYR A 101 4.06 0.31 14.21
C TYR A 101 3.86 1.59 15.03
N ALA A 102 4.69 2.62 14.82
CA ALA A 102 4.54 3.92 15.48
C ALA A 102 3.19 4.59 15.13
N GLY A 103 2.73 4.46 13.88
CA GLY A 103 1.41 4.94 13.45
C GLY A 103 0.25 4.26 14.18
N SER A 104 0.30 2.92 14.29
CA SER A 104 -0.67 2.14 15.08
C SER A 104 -0.67 2.55 16.55
N PHE A 105 0.51 2.77 17.14
CA PHE A 105 0.64 3.24 18.52
C PHE A 105 -0.02 4.62 18.70
N LEU A 106 0.26 5.57 17.81
CA LEU A 106 -0.33 6.92 17.85
C LEU A 106 -1.86 6.88 17.72
N SER A 107 -2.39 6.00 16.88
CA SER A 107 -3.84 5.77 16.77
C SER A 107 -4.44 5.38 18.13
N ARG A 108 -3.84 4.38 18.81
CA ARG A 108 -4.34 3.92 20.11
C ARG A 108 -4.26 5.01 21.18
N VAL A 109 -3.16 5.76 21.22
CA VAL A 109 -3.01 6.89 22.15
C VAL A 109 -4.09 7.95 21.90
N THR A 110 -4.38 8.28 20.65
CA THR A 110 -5.41 9.26 20.29
C THR A 110 -6.80 8.80 20.77
N VAL A 111 -7.15 7.55 20.49
CA VAL A 111 -8.44 6.94 20.88
C VAL A 111 -8.59 6.89 22.40
N ILE A 112 -7.56 6.45 23.13
CA ILE A 112 -7.59 6.38 24.60
C ILE A 112 -7.69 7.78 25.20
N SER A 113 -6.93 8.75 24.67
CA SER A 113 -6.91 10.12 25.19
C SER A 113 -8.27 10.81 25.05
N LEU A 114 -9.03 10.47 24.01
CA LEU A 114 -10.36 11.02 23.76
C LEU A 114 -11.48 10.24 24.46
N ASN A 115 -11.19 9.14 25.15
CA ASN A 115 -12.21 8.37 25.85
C ASN A 115 -12.81 9.14 27.06
N ASN A 116 -12.20 10.25 27.47
CA ASN A 116 -12.70 11.14 28.52
C ASN A 116 -13.76 12.11 27.94
N ASP A 117 -15.06 11.75 28.02
CA ASP A 117 -16.26 12.62 27.92
C ASP A 117 -16.26 13.84 26.95
N VAL A 118 -15.61 13.76 25.79
CA VAL A 118 -15.58 14.84 24.78
C VAL A 118 -16.73 14.79 23.74
N GLY A 119 -17.78 14.00 23.97
CA GLY A 119 -18.94 13.91 23.06
C GLY A 119 -18.57 13.51 21.62
N ASP A 120 -19.14 14.19 20.62
CA ASP A 120 -18.91 13.90 19.18
C ASP A 120 -17.46 14.10 18.71
N LEU A 121 -16.63 14.82 19.48
CA LEU A 121 -15.21 15.00 19.15
C LEU A 121 -14.42 13.68 19.21
N LYS A 122 -14.92 12.67 19.95
CA LYS A 122 -14.29 11.34 20.12
C LYS A 122 -13.93 10.68 18.79
N TRP A 123 -14.85 10.71 17.83
CA TRP A 123 -14.67 10.06 16.54
C TRP A 123 -14.25 11.04 15.43
N ARG A 124 -14.54 12.34 15.58
CA ARG A 124 -14.17 13.36 14.58
C ARG A 124 -12.68 13.72 14.62
N LEU A 125 -12.09 13.85 15.81
CA LEU A 125 -10.69 14.27 15.92
C LEU A 125 -9.70 13.25 15.33
N PRO A 126 -9.83 11.93 15.56
CA PRO A 126 -8.96 10.96 14.91
C PRO A 126 -9.05 11.02 13.38
N LEU A 127 -10.25 11.25 12.83
CA LEU A 127 -10.45 11.44 11.39
C LEU A 127 -9.74 12.69 10.86
N PHE A 128 -9.83 13.83 11.56
CA PHE A 128 -9.08 15.03 11.18
C PHE A 128 -7.58 14.84 11.29
N LEU A 129 -7.11 14.11 12.30
CA LEU A 129 -5.69 13.83 12.49
C LEU A 129 -5.12 13.01 11.33
N GLN A 130 -5.88 12.06 10.80
CA GLN A 130 -5.51 11.26 9.62
C GLN A 130 -5.43 12.11 8.33
N MET A 131 -6.24 13.16 8.20
CA MET A 131 -6.18 14.04 7.02
C MET A 131 -4.87 14.83 6.96
N THR A 132 -4.29 15.19 8.11
CA THR A 132 -3.08 16.02 8.21
C THR A 132 -1.86 15.43 7.45
N PRO A 133 -1.41 14.20 7.71
CA PRO A 133 -0.29 13.60 6.98
C PRO A 133 -0.62 13.37 5.49
N SER A 134 -1.88 13.06 5.17
CA SER A 134 -2.33 12.86 3.78
C SER A 134 -2.16 14.14 2.95
N VAL A 135 -2.56 15.28 3.50
CA VAL A 135 -2.40 16.59 2.84
C VAL A 135 -0.92 16.92 2.63
N ILE A 136 -0.07 16.65 3.62
CA ILE A 136 1.38 16.88 3.49
C ILE A 136 1.97 16.06 2.33
N VAL A 137 1.58 14.78 2.20
CA VAL A 137 2.04 13.94 1.10
C VAL A 137 1.55 14.46 -0.26
N ILE A 138 0.27 14.85 -0.37
CA ILE A 138 -0.30 15.41 -1.61
C ILE A 138 0.43 16.68 -2.05
N LEU A 139 0.75 17.57 -1.10
CA LEU A 139 1.48 18.81 -1.41
C LEU A 139 2.92 18.53 -1.85
N THR A 140 3.53 17.48 -1.32
CA THR A 140 4.97 17.23 -1.53
C THR A 140 5.26 16.24 -2.66
N ILE A 141 4.24 15.54 -3.20
CA ILE A 141 4.42 14.53 -4.26
C ILE A 141 5.09 15.11 -5.52
N TRP A 142 4.81 16.36 -5.86
CA TRP A 142 5.38 17.04 -7.03
C TRP A 142 6.89 17.33 -6.91
N LEU A 143 7.46 17.25 -5.70
CA LEU A 143 8.88 17.44 -5.45
C LEU A 143 9.66 16.12 -5.51
N LEU A 144 8.99 14.97 -5.58
CA LEU A 144 9.65 13.67 -5.60
C LEU A 144 10.19 13.35 -7.00
N PRO A 145 11.42 12.81 -7.10
CA PRO A 145 11.93 12.28 -8.36
C PRO A 145 11.15 11.03 -8.76
N GLU A 146 11.05 10.79 -10.07
CA GLU A 146 10.48 9.56 -10.60
C GLU A 146 11.33 8.33 -10.25
N SER A 147 10.69 7.17 -10.14
CA SER A 147 11.40 5.90 -9.89
C SER A 147 12.30 5.53 -11.09
N PRO A 148 13.58 5.16 -10.86
CA PRO A 148 14.47 4.68 -11.92
C PRO A 148 13.93 3.43 -12.64
N ARG A 149 13.30 2.50 -11.90
CA ARG A 149 12.71 1.28 -12.48
C ARG A 149 11.53 1.62 -13.38
N TYR A 150 10.67 2.55 -12.95
CA TYR A 150 9.56 3.03 -13.77
C TYR A 150 10.04 3.69 -15.07
N LEU A 151 11.10 4.50 -15.00
CA LEU A 151 11.68 5.14 -16.18
C LEU A 151 12.25 4.14 -17.18
N ILE A 152 12.97 3.11 -16.72
CA ILE A 152 13.47 2.02 -17.58
C ILE A 152 12.31 1.24 -18.21
N LEU A 153 11.24 0.95 -17.44
CA LEU A 153 10.04 0.30 -17.98
C LEU A 153 9.37 1.13 -19.10
N LYS A 154 9.48 2.46 -19.04
CA LYS A 154 8.98 3.39 -20.07
C LYS A 154 9.98 3.63 -21.21
N GLY A 155 11.14 2.99 -21.21
CA GLY A 155 12.21 3.19 -22.21
C GLY A 155 13.00 4.49 -22.05
N ARG A 156 12.87 5.20 -20.91
CA ARG A 156 13.61 6.44 -20.59
C ARG A 156 14.90 6.14 -19.83
N ASP A 157 15.76 5.31 -20.43
CA ASP A 157 16.97 4.80 -19.79
C ASP A 157 17.94 5.91 -19.36
N GLU A 158 18.16 6.91 -20.20
CA GLU A 158 19.10 8.01 -19.92
C GLU A 158 18.72 8.83 -18.67
N GLU A 159 17.43 8.93 -18.40
CA GLU A 159 16.92 9.65 -17.24
C GLU A 159 17.01 8.81 -15.97
N ALA A 160 16.73 7.50 -16.09
CA ALA A 160 16.96 6.55 -15.02
C ALA A 160 18.44 6.53 -14.59
N THR A 161 19.36 6.49 -15.56
CA THR A 161 20.81 6.54 -15.31
C THR A 161 21.21 7.85 -14.62
N ARG A 162 20.64 8.99 -15.01
CA ARG A 162 20.90 10.29 -14.35
C ARG A 162 20.42 10.31 -12.90
N ILE A 163 19.24 9.75 -12.62
CA ILE A 163 18.71 9.67 -11.25
C ILE A 163 19.57 8.72 -10.40
N LEU A 164 19.91 7.54 -10.92
CA LEU A 164 20.79 6.60 -10.23
C LEU A 164 22.18 7.19 -9.99
N ALA A 165 22.75 7.88 -10.99
CA ALA A 165 24.02 8.58 -10.81
C ALA A 165 23.94 9.62 -9.70
N LYS A 166 22.87 10.42 -9.65
CA LYS A 166 22.66 11.46 -8.63
C LYS A 166 22.56 10.88 -7.21
N TYR A 167 21.87 9.76 -7.02
CA TYR A 167 21.63 9.19 -5.68
C TYR A 167 22.64 8.11 -5.25
N HIS A 168 23.31 7.43 -6.19
CA HIS A 168 24.22 6.31 -5.90
C HIS A 168 25.68 6.57 -6.25
N ALA A 169 25.98 7.52 -7.15
CA ALA A 169 27.35 7.80 -7.63
C ALA A 169 27.70 9.30 -7.66
N ASP A 170 27.04 10.12 -6.83
CA ASP A 170 27.29 11.55 -6.69
C ASP A 170 27.25 12.38 -8.00
N GLY A 171 26.48 11.88 -8.98
CA GLY A 171 26.31 12.48 -10.31
C GLY A 171 27.25 11.92 -11.39
N ASP A 172 28.11 10.95 -11.08
CA ASP A 172 28.92 10.27 -12.10
C ASP A 172 28.09 9.22 -12.82
N VAL A 173 27.72 9.55 -14.06
CA VAL A 173 26.92 8.69 -14.96
C VAL A 173 27.71 7.48 -15.45
N ASN A 174 29.05 7.57 -15.47
CA ASN A 174 29.93 6.52 -15.98
C ASN A 174 30.44 5.58 -14.87
N ALA A 175 30.06 5.82 -13.61
CA ALA A 175 30.43 4.95 -12.52
C ALA A 175 29.94 3.52 -12.77
N GLU A 176 30.82 2.54 -12.57
CA GLU A 176 30.54 1.11 -12.77
C GLU A 176 29.28 0.65 -12.02
N ILE A 177 29.06 1.20 -10.81
CA ILE A 177 27.89 0.92 -9.97
C ILE A 177 26.60 1.31 -10.69
N VAL A 178 26.55 2.46 -11.37
CA VAL A 178 25.34 2.94 -12.06
C VAL A 178 25.03 2.06 -13.26
N THR A 179 26.04 1.75 -14.08
CA THR A 179 25.90 0.87 -15.25
C THR A 179 25.47 -0.54 -14.83
N SER A 180 26.03 -1.09 -13.74
CA SER A 180 25.61 -2.37 -13.17
C SER A 180 24.16 -2.33 -12.72
N GLN A 181 23.75 -1.31 -11.96
CA GLN A 181 22.39 -1.15 -11.46
C GLN A 181 21.36 -1.06 -12.59
N VAL A 182 21.64 -0.29 -13.64
CA VAL A 182 20.75 -0.17 -14.80
C VAL A 182 20.61 -1.52 -15.51
N SER A 183 21.72 -2.24 -15.70
CA SER A 183 21.71 -3.59 -16.30
C SER A 183 20.92 -4.59 -15.47
N GLU A 184 21.12 -4.60 -14.14
CA GLU A 184 20.38 -5.43 -13.20
C GLU A 184 18.87 -5.16 -13.27
N ILE A 185 18.45 -3.89 -13.28
CA ILE A 185 17.03 -3.51 -13.38
C ILE A 185 16.44 -3.98 -14.70
N LYS A 186 17.15 -3.80 -15.82
CA LYS A 186 16.69 -4.27 -17.14
C LYS A 186 16.53 -5.78 -17.19
N ASN A 187 17.51 -6.52 -16.67
CA ASN A 187 17.45 -7.98 -16.62
C ASN A 187 16.30 -8.46 -15.73
N ALA A 188 16.08 -7.82 -14.57
CA ALA A 188 14.97 -8.14 -13.68
C ALA A 188 13.61 -7.92 -14.35
N LEU A 189 13.45 -6.82 -15.09
CA LEU A 189 12.22 -6.53 -15.83
C LEU A 189 11.96 -7.52 -16.97
N ALA A 190 13.00 -7.92 -17.71
CA ALA A 190 12.87 -8.92 -18.77
C ALA A 190 12.44 -10.29 -18.23
N VAL A 191 13.01 -10.71 -17.10
CA VAL A 191 12.60 -11.95 -16.40
C VAL A 191 11.17 -11.86 -15.90
N GLU A 192 10.77 -10.71 -15.34
CA GLU A 192 9.40 -10.48 -14.86
C GLU A 192 8.38 -10.54 -16.01
N GLU A 193 8.71 -9.99 -17.18
CA GLU A 193 7.86 -10.06 -18.37
C GLU A 193 7.68 -11.49 -18.88
N ALA A 194 8.76 -12.25 -18.99
CA ALA A 194 8.71 -13.67 -19.35
C ALA A 194 7.85 -14.47 -18.36
N THR A 195 8.08 -14.28 -17.06
CA THR A 195 7.34 -14.96 -15.99
C THR A 195 5.85 -14.59 -16.00
N ARG A 196 5.51 -13.34 -16.31
CA ARG A 196 4.12 -12.85 -16.32
C ARG A 196 3.30 -13.56 -17.40
N LEU A 197 3.87 -13.72 -18.60
CA LEU A 197 3.20 -14.42 -19.71
C LEU A 197 2.97 -15.91 -19.39
N ASP A 198 3.96 -16.56 -18.77
CA ASP A 198 3.87 -17.95 -18.36
C ASP A 198 2.85 -18.17 -17.23
N SER A 199 2.85 -17.27 -16.24
CA SER A 199 1.91 -17.31 -15.10
C SER A 199 0.46 -17.09 -15.53
N PHE A 200 0.23 -16.16 -16.46
CA PHE A 200 -1.11 -15.93 -17.01
C PHE A 200 -1.61 -17.13 -17.83
N SER A 201 -0.75 -17.68 -18.69
CA SER A 201 -1.04 -18.87 -19.50
C SER A 201 -1.37 -20.09 -18.63
N SER A 202 -0.60 -20.33 -17.58
CA SER A 202 -0.84 -21.44 -16.63
C SER A 202 -2.11 -21.25 -15.81
N SER A 203 -2.40 -20.03 -15.34
CA SER A 203 -3.65 -19.71 -14.63
C SER A 203 -4.89 -19.91 -15.52
N MET A 204 -4.83 -19.45 -16.77
CA MET A 204 -5.90 -19.66 -17.75
C MET A 204 -6.11 -21.14 -18.09
N ARG A 205 -5.03 -21.91 -18.25
CA ARG A 205 -5.11 -23.37 -18.45
C ARG A 205 -5.74 -24.07 -17.25
N GLY A 206 -5.39 -23.68 -16.04
CA GLY A 206 -5.98 -24.20 -14.80
C GLY A 206 -7.48 -23.92 -14.71
N LEU A 207 -7.90 -22.68 -14.98
CA LEU A 207 -9.32 -22.31 -15.01
C LEU A 207 -10.10 -23.07 -16.08
N ILE A 208 -9.54 -23.22 -17.29
CA ILE A 208 -10.16 -23.98 -18.37
C ILE A 208 -10.31 -25.45 -17.97
N GLN A 209 -9.31 -26.06 -17.33
CA GLN A 209 -9.41 -27.45 -16.84
C GLN A 209 -10.49 -27.61 -15.77
N ILE A 210 -10.58 -26.68 -14.81
CA ILE A 210 -11.62 -26.69 -13.78
C ILE A 210 -13.01 -26.59 -14.43
N LEU A 211 -13.17 -25.69 -15.40
CA LEU A 211 -14.43 -25.50 -16.11
C LEU A 211 -14.77 -26.63 -17.08
N SER A 212 -13.78 -27.31 -17.67
CA SER A 212 -14.02 -28.43 -18.59
C SER A 212 -14.33 -29.75 -17.88
N LYS A 213 -14.04 -29.84 -16.57
CA LYS A 213 -14.28 -31.06 -15.80
C LYS A 213 -15.76 -31.14 -15.40
N LYS A 214 -16.54 -31.80 -16.26
CA LYS A 214 -17.99 -32.01 -16.14
C LYS A 214 -18.43 -32.60 -14.78
N SER A 215 -17.56 -33.30 -14.06
CA SER A 215 -17.85 -33.87 -12.72
C SER A 215 -17.99 -32.81 -11.62
N ASP A 216 -17.20 -31.74 -11.67
CA ASP A 216 -17.12 -30.76 -10.57
C ASP A 216 -18.23 -29.71 -10.70
N LEU A 217 -18.59 -29.38 -11.95
CA LEU A 217 -19.79 -28.62 -12.30
C LEU A 217 -21.08 -29.34 -11.85
N HIS A 218 -21.14 -30.66 -11.99
CA HIS A 218 -22.28 -31.45 -11.52
C HIS A 218 -22.38 -31.46 -9.98
N ARG A 219 -21.25 -31.50 -9.26
CA ARG A 219 -21.22 -31.37 -7.79
C ARG A 219 -21.68 -29.99 -7.31
N LEU A 220 -21.30 -28.92 -8.02
CA LEU A 220 -21.77 -27.56 -7.74
C LEU A 220 -23.28 -27.40 -8.00
N PHE A 221 -23.80 -28.01 -9.06
CA PHE A 221 -25.24 -27.97 -9.38
C PHE A 221 -26.08 -28.77 -8.38
N VAL A 222 -25.59 -29.93 -7.95
CA VAL A 222 -26.24 -30.77 -6.91
C VAL A 222 -26.21 -30.07 -5.55
N SER A 223 -25.10 -29.43 -5.18
CA SER A 223 -24.96 -28.64 -3.94
C SER A 223 -25.93 -27.44 -3.88
N ARG A 224 -26.14 -26.75 -5.01
CA ARG A 224 -27.10 -25.63 -5.09
C ARG A 224 -28.56 -26.09 -5.00
N ASN A 225 -28.89 -27.25 -5.56
CA ASN A 225 -30.26 -27.79 -5.51
C ASN A 225 -30.61 -28.39 -4.14
N SER A 226 -29.65 -28.93 -3.39
CA SER A 226 -29.89 -29.44 -2.03
C SER A 226 -30.18 -28.32 -1.02
N THR A 227 -29.60 -27.12 -1.19
CA THR A 227 -29.86 -25.97 -0.32
C THR A 227 -31.29 -25.43 -0.47
N HIS A 228 -31.87 -25.51 -1.67
CA HIS A 228 -33.26 -25.12 -1.90
C HIS A 228 -34.27 -26.09 -1.26
N GLN A 229 -33.94 -27.38 -1.13
CA GLN A 229 -34.85 -28.35 -0.49
C GLN A 229 -34.90 -28.23 1.04
N THR A 230 -33.83 -27.74 1.68
CA THR A 230 -33.81 -27.54 3.14
C THR A 230 -34.64 -26.33 3.59
N GLN A 231 -34.79 -25.31 2.74
CA GLN A 231 -35.61 -24.12 3.03
C GLN A 231 -37.11 -24.37 2.86
N THR A 232 -37.53 -25.33 2.04
CA THR A 232 -38.96 -25.64 1.84
C THR A 232 -39.54 -26.57 2.92
N GLN A 233 -38.69 -27.23 3.74
CA GLN A 233 -39.13 -28.11 4.83
C GLN A 233 -39.17 -27.42 6.21
N THR A 234 -38.85 -26.12 6.28
CA THR A 234 -38.83 -25.33 7.53
C THR A 234 -39.91 -24.24 7.60
N ASN A 235 -40.92 -24.28 6.72
CA ASN A 235 -42.15 -23.49 6.83
C ASN A 235 -43.36 -24.40 7.04
#